data_AF-A0A8H9H2U2-F1
#
_entry.id   AF-A0A8H9H2U2-F1
#
_cell.length_a   1.000
_cell.length_b   1.000
_cell.length_c   1.000
_cell.angle_alpha   90.00
_cell.angle_beta   90.00
_cell.angle_gamma   90.00
#
_symmetry.space_group_name_H-M   'P 1'
#
loop_
_entity.id
_entity.type
_entity.pdbx_description
1 polymer ?
#
loop_
_entity_poly.entity_id
_entity_poly.type
_entity_poly.pdbx_seq_one_letter_code
_entity_poly.pdbx_strand_id
1 'polypeptide(L)'
;MAHFREQPLEMGDMTTLEDIARVHTGWIIWRSDVGRWWATRRGPVDLDAIRMGCAMTLDADDPEALDAVLAAQAELIAEFAADRAAAG
;
A
#
# COMPACT_ATOMS: atom_id res chain seq x y z
N MET A 1 -0.97 9.53 18.44
CA MET A 1 -1.59 8.19 18.30
C MET A 1 -2.76 8.36 17.34
N ALA A 2 -2.68 7.78 16.14
CA ALA A 2 -3.77 7.85 15.18
C ALA A 2 -4.95 7.02 15.73
N HIS A 3 -6.07 7.69 15.98
CA HIS A 3 -7.30 7.04 16.41
C HIS A 3 -7.85 6.24 15.22
N PHE A 4 -7.61 4.93 15.25
CA PHE A 4 -8.05 3.96 14.26
C PHE A 4 -9.56 3.70 14.44
N ARG A 5 -10.37 4.12 13.46
CA ARG A 5 -11.79 3.76 13.37
C ARG A 5 -12.02 3.08 12.03
N GLU A 6 -12.04 1.76 12.05
CA GLU A 6 -12.47 0.89 10.95
C GLU A 6 -13.91 1.23 10.55
N GLN A 7 -14.08 1.97 9.45
CA GLN A 7 -15.40 2.21 8.86
C GLN A 7 -15.60 1.27 7.66
N PRO A 8 -16.74 0.57 7.57
CA PRO A 8 -17.05 -0.30 6.45
C PRO A 8 -17.24 0.52 5.17
N LEU A 9 -16.76 -0.06 4.06
CA LEU A 9 -16.63 0.56 2.75
C LEU A 9 -18.03 0.87 2.18
N GLU A 10 -18.38 2.15 2.06
CA GLU A 10 -19.60 2.55 1.34
C GLU A 10 -19.40 2.35 -0.18
N MET A 11 -20.32 1.57 -0.75
CA MET A 11 -20.35 1.10 -2.12
C MET A 11 -20.71 2.23 -3.08
N GLY A 12 -19.72 2.79 -3.77
CA GLY A 12 -19.97 3.57 -4.98
C GLY A 12 -18.98 4.70 -5.19
N ASP A 13 -17.88 4.42 -5.88
CA ASP A 13 -17.26 5.27 -6.92
C ASP A 13 -16.21 4.41 -7.66
N MET A 14 -16.09 4.61 -8.98
CA MET A 14 -15.69 3.62 -10.01
C MET A 14 -14.23 3.09 -10.03
N THR A 15 -13.50 3.16 -8.91
CA THR A 15 -12.36 2.28 -8.61
C THR A 15 -12.43 1.98 -7.12
N THR A 16 -13.22 0.96 -6.78
CA THR A 16 -13.50 0.64 -5.38
C THR A 16 -12.21 0.23 -4.65
N LEU A 17 -12.11 0.58 -3.37
CA LEU A 17 -11.04 0.13 -2.46
C LEU A 17 -10.75 -1.38 -2.59
N GLU A 18 -11.81 -2.15 -2.84
CA GLU A 18 -11.75 -3.60 -3.03
C GLU A 18 -11.02 -4.03 -4.31
N ASP A 19 -11.07 -3.24 -5.37
CA ASP A 19 -10.36 -3.52 -6.63
C ASP A 19 -8.86 -3.34 -6.44
N ILE A 20 -8.46 -2.21 -5.85
CA ILE A 20 -7.06 -1.93 -5.50
C ILE A 20 -6.55 -2.97 -4.49
N ALA A 21 -7.34 -3.34 -3.47
CA ALA A 21 -6.95 -4.35 -2.49
C ALA A 21 -6.84 -5.76 -3.10
N ARG A 22 -7.62 -6.05 -4.15
CA ARG A 22 -7.55 -7.32 -4.90
C ARG A 22 -6.28 -7.40 -5.73
N VAL A 23 -5.83 -6.30 -6.32
CA VAL A 23 -4.55 -6.22 -7.04
C VAL A 23 -3.39 -6.28 -6.05
N HIS A 24 -3.47 -5.49 -4.98
CA HIS A 24 -2.42 -5.30 -3.98
C HIS A 24 -2.72 -6.09 -2.71
N THR A 25 -2.81 -7.42 -2.82
CA THR A 25 -3.18 -8.32 -1.70
C THR A 25 -2.25 -8.25 -0.46
N GLY A 26 -1.03 -7.73 -0.65
CA GLY A 26 -0.07 -7.47 0.43
C GLY A 26 -0.33 -6.19 1.21
N TRP A 27 -1.37 -5.43 0.88
CA TRP A 27 -1.70 -4.13 1.47
C TRP A 27 -3.14 -4.13 2.00
N ILE A 28 -3.32 -3.52 3.16
CA ILE A 28 -4.62 -3.18 3.73
C ILE A 28 -4.89 -1.75 3.31
N ILE A 29 -5.96 -1.53 2.55
CA ILE A 29 -6.30 -0.22 2.00
C ILE A 29 -7.56 0.30 2.70
N TRP A 30 -7.55 1.57 3.06
CA TRP A 30 -8.68 2.24 3.68
C TRP A 30 -8.74 3.72 3.31
N ARG A 31 -9.92 4.31 3.51
CA ARG A 31 -10.15 5.74 3.32
C ARG A 31 -10.36 6.41 4.68
N SER A 32 -9.73 7.55 4.88
CA SER A 32 -9.93 8.41 6.04
C SER A 32 -11.22 9.21 5.93
N ASP A 33 -11.73 9.73 7.04
CA ASP A 33 -12.97 10.53 7.05
C ASP A 33 -12.84 11.85 6.27
N VAL A 34 -11.62 12.39 6.19
CA VAL A 34 -11.26 13.54 5.36
C VAL A 34 -11.18 13.21 3.86
N GLY A 35 -11.55 11.99 3.46
CA GLY A 35 -11.60 11.55 2.06
C GLY A 35 -10.27 11.04 1.50
N ARG A 36 -9.17 11.13 2.27
CA ARG A 36 -7.83 10.69 1.86
C ARG A 36 -7.68 9.17 1.87
N TRP A 37 -6.99 8.62 0.89
CA TRP A 37 -6.72 7.20 0.73
C TRP A 37 -5.43 6.81 1.45
N TRP A 38 -5.43 5.63 2.05
CA TRP A 38 -4.33 5.10 2.80
C TRP A 38 -4.13 3.62 2.47
N ALA A 39 -2.88 3.20 2.43
CA ALA A 39 -2.52 1.80 2.35
C ALA A 39 -1.44 1.48 3.38
N THR A 40 -1.62 0.42 4.14
CA THR A 40 -0.59 -0.11 5.04
C THR A 40 -0.32 -1.55 4.74
N ARG A 41 0.97 -1.89 4.73
CA ARG A 41 1.41 -3.21 4.34
C ARG A 41 1.01 -4.27 5.36
N ARG A 42 0.59 -5.44 4.87
CA ARG A 42 0.28 -6.61 5.68
C ARG A 42 1.47 -7.55 5.72
N GLY A 43 2.16 -7.56 6.85
CA GLY A 43 3.27 -8.48 7.10
C GLY A 43 4.59 -7.76 7.38
N PRO A 44 5.63 -8.53 7.75
CA PRO A 44 6.95 -7.99 8.02
C PRO A 44 7.56 -7.46 6.71
N VAL A 45 8.05 -6.23 6.73
CA VAL A 45 8.97 -5.75 5.72
C VAL A 45 10.38 -5.90 6.27
N ASP A 46 11.28 -6.44 5.44
CA ASP A 46 12.70 -6.52 5.78
C ASP A 46 13.25 -5.11 6.06
N LEU A 47 14.08 -4.97 7.10
CA LEU A 47 14.68 -3.69 7.46
C LEU A 47 15.50 -3.09 6.31
N ASP A 48 16.06 -3.94 5.46
CA ASP A 48 16.84 -3.51 4.31
C ASP A 48 15.95 -2.95 3.19
N ALA A 49 14.76 -3.53 2.99
CA ALA A 49 13.75 -2.95 2.10
C ALA A 49 13.26 -1.58 2.60
N ILE A 50 13.11 -1.39 3.92
CA ILE A 50 12.84 -0.05 4.49
C ILE A 50 13.99 0.93 4.16
N ARG A 51 15.25 0.49 4.28
CA ARG A 51 16.41 1.34 3.94
C ARG A 51 16.47 1.71 2.46
N MET A 52 15.99 0.85 1.57
CA MET A 52 15.83 1.12 0.14
C MET A 52 14.67 2.07 -0.17
N GLY A 53 13.91 2.52 0.83
CA GLY A 53 12.78 3.45 0.65
C GLY A 53 11.41 2.78 0.58
N CYS A 54 11.29 1.49 0.94
CA CYS A 54 9.97 0.89 1.11
C CYS A 54 9.27 1.50 2.31
N ALA A 55 8.07 2.04 2.10
CA ALA A 55 7.24 2.58 3.15
C ALA A 55 6.38 1.48 3.78
N MET A 56 6.08 1.58 5.08
CA MET A 56 5.08 0.73 5.73
C MET A 56 3.65 1.23 5.52
N THR A 57 3.49 2.55 5.39
CA THR A 57 2.22 3.23 5.25
C THR A 57 2.34 4.29 4.17
N LEU A 58 1.36 4.34 3.29
CA LEU A 58 1.25 5.25 2.17
C LEU A 58 -0.07 6.00 2.28
N ASP A 59 -0.09 7.25 1.87
CA ASP A 59 -1.29 8.04 1.69
C ASP A 59 -1.35 8.66 0.29
N ALA A 60 -2.55 8.84 -0.20
CA ALA A 60 -2.82 9.49 -1.47
C ALA A 60 -4.18 10.20 -1.40
N ASP A 61 -4.33 11.26 -2.16
CA ASP A 61 -5.59 12.01 -2.21
C ASP A 61 -6.63 11.31 -3.12
N ASP A 62 -6.17 10.50 -4.09
CA ASP A 62 -6.99 9.82 -5.11
C ASP A 62 -6.61 8.34 -5.28
N PRO A 63 -7.55 7.48 -5.75
CA PRO A 63 -7.30 6.05 -5.95
C PRO A 63 -6.23 5.76 -7.00
N GLU A 64 -6.19 6.50 -8.11
CA GLU A 64 -5.14 6.34 -9.14
C GLU A 64 -3.75 6.69 -8.59
N ALA A 65 -3.67 7.72 -7.75
CA ALA A 65 -2.42 8.09 -7.10
C ALA A 65 -1.99 7.01 -6.10
N LEU A 66 -2.93 6.43 -5.36
CA LEU A 66 -2.63 5.32 -4.46
C LEU A 66 -2.12 4.09 -5.23
N ASP A 67 -2.78 3.71 -6.33
CA ASP A 67 -2.39 2.58 -7.15
C ASP A 67 -1.00 2.76 -7.76
N ALA A 68 -0.70 3.94 -8.30
CA ALA A 68 0.62 4.26 -8.85
C ALA A 68 1.73 4.14 -7.80
N VAL A 69 1.49 4.63 -6.59
CA VAL A 69 2.45 4.53 -5.49
C VAL A 69 2.61 3.08 -5.01
N LEU A 70 1.52 2.32 -4.93
CA LEU A 70 1.55 0.89 -4.59
C LEU A 70 2.32 0.07 -5.64
N ALA A 71 2.11 0.34 -6.93
CA ALA A 71 2.84 -0.30 -8.01
C ALA A 71 4.35 0.00 -7.94
N ALA A 72 4.72 1.27 -7.71
CA ALA A 72 6.13 1.65 -7.52
C ALA A 72 6.76 0.92 -6.30
N GLN A 73 6.01 0.75 -5.22
CA GLN A 73 6.48 -0.01 -4.06
C GLN A 73 6.65 -1.50 -4.39
N ALA A 74 5.73 -2.09 -5.16
CA ALA A 74 5.85 -3.48 -5.61
C ALA A 74 7.10 -3.70 -6.47
N GLU A 75 7.40 -2.78 -7.39
CA GLU A 75 8.62 -2.81 -8.22
C GLU A 75 9.89 -2.71 -7.36
N LEU A 76 9.94 -1.79 -6.38
CA LEU A 76 11.07 -1.67 -5.45
C LEU A 76 11.28 -2.96 -4.63
N ILE A 77 10.20 -3.59 -4.19
CA ILE A 77 10.25 -4.86 -3.45
C ILE A 77 10.75 -5.99 -4.36
N ALA A 78 10.30 -6.03 -5.62
CA ALA A 78 10.72 -7.03 -6.59
C ALA A 78 12.20 -6.87 -6.95
N GLU A 79 12.67 -5.63 -7.16
CA GLU A 79 14.08 -5.32 -7.38
C GLU A 79 14.92 -5.73 -6.17
N PHE A 80 14.46 -5.42 -4.95
CA PHE A 80 15.12 -5.86 -3.72
C PHE A 80 15.18 -7.39 -3.60
N ALA A 81 14.08 -8.08 -3.92
CA ALA A 81 14.04 -9.54 -3.90
C ALA A 81 15.00 -10.15 -4.94
N ALA A 82 15.12 -9.52 -6.12
CA ALA A 82 16.04 -9.93 -7.18
C ALA A 82 17.50 -9.71 -6.79
N ASP A 83 17.84 -8.55 -6.22
CA ASP A 83 19.18 -8.26 -5.70
C ASP A 83 19.58 -9.28 -4.62
N ARG A 84 18.68 -9.56 -3.67
CA ARG A 84 18.89 -10.57 -2.64
C ARG A 84 19.07 -11.99 -3.21
N ALA A 85 18.37 -12.31 -4.30
CA ALA A 85 18.53 -13.60 -4.98
C ALA A 85 19.85 -13.70 -5.76
N ALA A 86 20.40 -12.58 -6.23
CA ALA A 86 21.69 -12.53 -6.92
C ALA A 86 22.89 -12.51 -5.95
N ALA A 87 22.67 -12.06 -4.71
CA ALA A 87 23.69 -11.97 -3.66
C ALA A 87 23.88 -13.26 -2.83
N GLY A 88 23.07 -14.30 -3.06
CA GLY A 88 23.14 -15.61 -2.37
C GLY A 88 23.63 -16.74 -3.26
#